data_AF-A0A7C5EL85-F1
#
_entry.id   AF-A0A7C5EL85-F1
#
_cell.length_a   1.000
_cell.length_b   1.000
_cell.length_c   1.000
_cell.angle_alpha   90.00
_cell.angle_beta   90.00
_cell.angle_gamma   90.00
#
_symmetry.space_group_name_H-M   'P 1'
#
loop_
_entity.id
_entity.type
_entity.pdbx_description
1 polymer ?
#
loop_
_entity_poly.entity_id
_entity_poly.type
_entity_poly.pdbx_seq_one_letter_code
_entity_poly.pdbx_strand_id
1 'polypeptide(L)'
;MRAGQAHRDRQTLNLAGQGPTLRRIFAATGAAYIALQISCCLSLDLPDVSAPRIRKIRSTSGAWEVFGTNDMEMAAALRWGEEAARSLERLVGPFNDEPSVGRLVLPPASVATTSAVWKVAVTNGVVVRRLDLPSADPPDLGRSLPSLCGLLLAQPGAPGRDAARFPPAWLCVGLAQNLHAANREWNAGELLRRWREGRAGTLRSAFDSVQTAAPPDPVVCGALVTWILSWEQGTQCIRAIISGLDEDGRAVSPEWLLQWRGGCGSAADLDEKWDEWILSRRTMVYQAGLVTPALVLELETEMTFCGRDGRVLRGRDLAYARSVEPWVRTAAASRSAAVRLMGAGRDAVFQEAVSAVADFLDSVADGRSSARRRGEMLRRAEEAVEAARRRAEELWPELPADSGMEGPP
;
A
#
# COMPACT_ATOMS: atom_id res chain seq x y z
N MET A 1 -34.04 62.59 16.65
CA MET A 1 -33.80 62.97 15.25
C MET A 1 -32.46 63.69 15.16
N ARG A 2 -31.60 63.23 14.23
CA ARG A 2 -30.43 63.93 13.64
C ARG A 2 -29.25 64.16 14.60
N ALA A 3 -28.15 63.42 14.45
CA ALA A 3 -27.09 63.52 13.43
C ALA A 3 -25.86 64.16 14.10
N GLY A 4 -24.67 63.55 14.21
CA GLY A 4 -24.06 62.53 13.35
C GLY A 4 -23.30 63.20 12.22
N GLN A 5 -22.14 63.81 12.53
CA GLN A 5 -21.12 64.17 11.53
C GLN A 5 -19.83 64.66 12.21
N ALA A 6 -18.77 63.87 12.11
CA ALA A 6 -17.40 64.36 12.09
C ALA A 6 -16.57 63.48 11.15
N HIS A 7 -16.21 64.11 10.04
CA HIS A 7 -15.13 63.86 9.10
C HIS A 7 -14.73 62.44 8.68
N ARG A 8 -15.00 62.20 7.39
CA ARG A 8 -14.23 61.35 6.49
C ARG A 8 -12.76 61.77 6.51
N ASP A 9 -11.87 60.79 6.70
CA ASP A 9 -10.60 60.72 6.00
C ASP A 9 -10.39 59.32 5.43
N ARG A 10 -10.22 59.29 4.11
CA ARG A 10 -9.76 58.13 3.34
C ARG A 10 -8.27 57.97 3.63
N GLN A 11 -7.89 56.88 4.27
CA GLN A 11 -6.56 56.30 4.07
C GLN A 11 -6.71 54.92 3.45
N THR A 12 -6.53 54.91 2.13
CA THR A 12 -6.13 53.78 1.31
C THR A 12 -4.84 53.19 1.87
N LEU A 13 -4.91 52.03 2.52
CA LEU A 13 -3.73 51.20 2.77
C LEU A 13 -3.29 50.58 1.44
N ASN A 14 -2.29 51.23 0.85
CA ASN A 14 -1.45 50.73 -0.23
C ASN A 14 -0.84 49.38 0.16
N LEU A 15 -1.34 48.30 -0.44
CA LEU A 15 -0.65 46.99 -0.51
C LEU A 15 0.04 46.82 -1.89
N ALA A 16 0.63 47.91 -2.39
CA ALA A 16 1.51 47.89 -3.55
C ALA A 16 2.96 47.94 -3.06
N GLY A 17 3.52 46.78 -2.69
CA GLY A 17 4.88 46.73 -2.16
C GLY A 17 5.38 45.39 -1.64
N GLN A 18 4.87 44.25 -2.11
CA GLN A 18 5.56 42.95 -1.96
C GLN A 18 5.34 42.13 -3.23
N GLY A 19 6.45 41.60 -3.77
CA GLY A 19 6.57 41.04 -5.12
C GLY A 19 5.78 39.74 -5.39
N PRO A 20 5.88 39.21 -6.62
CA PRO A 20 4.97 38.19 -7.18
C PRO A 20 5.10 36.76 -6.60
N THR A 21 5.79 36.57 -5.47
CA THR A 21 6.18 35.23 -4.97
C THR A 21 5.13 34.56 -4.06
N LEU A 22 4.15 35.29 -3.54
CA LEU A 22 3.12 34.73 -2.65
C LEU A 22 1.77 34.44 -3.33
N ARG A 23 1.57 34.89 -4.58
CA ARG A 23 0.31 34.66 -5.33
C ARG A 23 0.24 33.33 -6.09
N ARG A 24 1.32 32.55 -6.17
CA ARG A 24 1.30 31.21 -6.78
C ARG A 24 1.22 30.05 -5.78
N ILE A 25 1.50 30.29 -4.49
CA ILE A 25 1.44 29.24 -3.47
C ILE A 25 0.01 29.03 -2.92
N PHE A 26 -0.91 29.99 -3.14
CA PHE A 26 -2.29 29.91 -2.63
C PHE A 26 -3.39 29.73 -3.69
N ALA A 27 -3.06 29.62 -4.98
CA ALA A 27 -4.05 29.83 -6.05
C ALA A 27 -4.65 28.59 -6.71
N ALA A 28 -4.39 27.35 -6.26
CA ALA A 28 -5.04 26.17 -6.88
C ALA A 28 -5.62 25.14 -5.90
N THR A 29 -5.06 24.96 -4.71
CA THR A 29 -5.52 23.90 -3.78
C THR A 29 -6.20 24.44 -2.52
N GLY A 30 -6.05 25.73 -2.19
CA GLY A 30 -6.64 26.35 -0.99
C GLY A 30 -8.10 26.80 -1.16
N ALA A 31 -8.54 27.12 -2.37
CA ALA A 31 -9.89 27.64 -2.61
C ALA A 31 -10.97 26.54 -2.58
N ALA A 32 -10.66 25.33 -3.06
CA ALA A 32 -11.59 24.20 -3.00
C ALA A 32 -11.76 23.65 -1.56
N TYR A 33 -10.69 23.71 -0.75
CA TYR A 33 -10.71 23.21 0.63
C TYR A 33 -11.44 24.16 1.60
N ILE A 34 -11.34 25.48 1.39
CA ILE A 34 -12.02 26.48 2.23
C ILE A 34 -13.45 26.76 1.77
N ALA A 35 -13.75 26.69 0.45
CA ALA A 35 -15.13 26.82 -0.03
C ALA A 35 -16.03 25.65 0.45
N LEU A 36 -15.46 24.45 0.66
CA LEU A 36 -16.19 23.33 1.27
C LEU A 36 -16.44 23.52 2.78
N GLN A 37 -15.58 24.26 3.48
CA GLN A 37 -15.77 24.55 4.91
C GLN A 37 -16.82 25.63 5.19
N ILE A 38 -17.07 26.54 4.25
CA ILE A 38 -18.07 27.61 4.45
C ILE A 38 -19.49 27.15 4.07
N SER A 39 -19.65 26.16 3.19
CA SER A 39 -20.98 25.60 2.87
C SER A 39 -21.55 24.67 3.96
N CYS A 40 -20.78 24.33 5.00
CA CYS A 40 -21.23 23.47 6.09
C CYS A 40 -21.78 24.23 7.31
N CYS A 41 -21.85 25.56 7.27
CA CYS A 41 -22.29 26.37 8.40
C CYS A 41 -23.82 26.58 8.51
N LEU A 42 -24.64 26.02 7.61
CA LEU A 42 -26.10 26.13 7.68
C LEU A 42 -26.75 24.85 7.14
N SER A 43 -27.06 23.91 8.03
CA SER A 43 -28.24 23.03 7.93
C SER A 43 -28.35 22.19 9.21
N LEU A 44 -28.60 22.89 10.33
CA LEU A 44 -29.49 22.38 11.36
C LEU A 44 -30.90 22.80 10.90
N ASP A 45 -31.64 21.90 10.25
CA ASP A 45 -33.08 21.67 10.48
C ASP A 45 -33.82 20.97 9.32
N LEU A 46 -34.67 20.03 9.76
CA LEU A 46 -35.78 19.30 9.14
C LEU A 46 -35.50 18.06 8.23
N PRO A 47 -36.14 16.91 8.54
CA PRO A 47 -36.00 15.68 7.76
C PRO A 47 -36.84 15.74 6.48
N ASP A 48 -36.17 15.56 5.34
CA ASP A 48 -36.81 15.22 4.07
C ASP A 48 -37.42 13.81 4.17
N VAL A 49 -38.73 13.70 3.97
CA VAL A 49 -39.53 12.47 4.13
C VAL A 49 -39.26 11.46 3.00
N SER A 50 -38.42 11.82 2.02
CA SER A 50 -38.03 10.95 0.89
C SER A 50 -36.62 10.34 1.02
N ALA A 51 -35.84 10.71 2.03
CA ALA A 51 -34.49 10.17 2.22
C ALA A 51 -34.52 8.75 2.82
N PRO A 52 -33.73 7.79 2.30
CA PRO A 52 -33.62 6.47 2.92
C PRO A 52 -33.16 6.63 4.37
N ARG A 53 -33.93 6.06 5.31
CA ARG A 53 -33.67 6.20 6.75
C ARG A 53 -32.29 5.62 7.09
N ILE A 54 -31.36 6.50 7.45
CA ILE A 54 -30.06 6.11 8.00
C ILE A 54 -30.31 5.40 9.33
N ARG A 55 -29.86 4.14 9.42
CA ARG A 55 -29.89 3.31 10.61
C ARG A 55 -28.54 3.33 11.29
N LYS A 56 -28.52 2.84 12.53
CA LYS A 56 -27.32 2.69 13.35
C LYS A 56 -27.25 1.28 13.88
N ILE A 57 -26.11 0.62 13.71
CA ILE A 57 -25.75 -0.59 14.47
C ILE A 57 -24.52 -0.31 15.34
N ARG A 58 -24.32 -1.11 16.37
CA ARG A 58 -23.23 -0.97 17.33
C ARG A 58 -22.64 -2.34 17.64
N SER A 59 -21.33 -2.40 17.87
CA SER A 59 -20.68 -3.60 18.36
C SER A 59 -21.13 -3.97 19.77
N THR A 60 -20.97 -5.24 20.14
CA THR A 60 -21.25 -5.73 21.50
C THR A 60 -20.37 -5.06 22.55
N SER A 61 -19.12 -4.71 22.19
CA SER A 61 -18.19 -3.96 23.03
C SER A 61 -18.56 -2.49 23.20
N GLY A 62 -19.43 -1.95 22.34
CA GLY A 62 -19.72 -0.52 22.25
C GLY A 62 -18.60 0.35 21.69
N ALA A 63 -17.44 -0.24 21.35
CA ALA A 63 -16.29 0.46 20.80
C ALA A 63 -16.51 0.93 19.35
N TRP A 64 -17.48 0.33 18.63
CA TRP A 64 -17.75 0.65 17.23
C TRP A 64 -19.24 0.90 16.96
N GLU A 65 -19.51 1.87 16.09
CA GLU A 65 -20.82 2.19 15.56
C GLU A 65 -20.75 2.32 14.03
N VAL A 66 -21.77 1.84 13.33
CA VAL A 66 -21.89 2.03 11.88
C VAL A 66 -23.23 2.68 11.56
N PHE A 67 -23.19 3.67 10.68
CA PHE A 67 -24.36 4.38 10.15
C PHE A 67 -24.50 4.09 8.66
N GLY A 68 -25.70 3.73 8.19
CA GLY A 68 -25.92 3.40 6.80
C GLY A 68 -27.38 3.02 6.53
N THR A 69 -27.67 2.56 5.32
CA THR A 69 -29.03 2.20 4.88
C THR A 69 -29.22 0.69 4.72
N ASN A 70 -28.15 -0.06 4.46
CA ASN A 70 -28.15 -1.51 4.23
C ASN A 70 -27.54 -2.27 5.43
N ASP A 71 -28.34 -3.12 6.08
CA ASP A 71 -27.92 -3.84 7.29
C ASP A 71 -26.74 -4.81 7.04
N MET A 72 -26.67 -5.44 5.86
CA MET A 72 -25.58 -6.37 5.52
C MET A 72 -24.24 -5.65 5.35
N GLU A 73 -24.24 -4.54 4.62
CA GLU A 73 -23.04 -3.71 4.44
C GLU A 73 -22.60 -3.09 5.76
N MET A 74 -23.56 -2.62 6.57
CA MET A 74 -23.26 -2.09 7.90
C MET A 74 -22.59 -3.17 8.78
N ALA A 75 -23.11 -4.39 8.78
CA ALA A 75 -22.52 -5.50 9.55
C ALA A 75 -21.12 -5.89 9.03
N ALA A 76 -20.91 -5.86 7.70
CA ALA A 76 -19.59 -6.10 7.11
C ALA A 76 -18.59 -5.00 7.50
N ALA A 77 -18.98 -3.72 7.40
CA ALA A 77 -18.16 -2.59 7.80
C ALA A 77 -17.83 -2.61 9.31
N LEU A 78 -18.78 -3.01 10.15
CA LEU A 78 -18.57 -3.15 11.60
C LEU A 78 -17.47 -4.19 11.89
N ARG A 79 -17.56 -5.38 11.29
CA ARG A 79 -16.54 -6.43 11.45
C ARG A 79 -15.18 -5.98 10.92
N TRP A 80 -15.18 -5.33 9.75
CA TRP A 80 -13.96 -4.79 9.14
C TRP A 80 -13.24 -3.79 10.04
N GLY A 81 -13.97 -2.83 10.65
CA GLY A 81 -13.40 -1.85 11.57
C GLY A 81 -12.78 -2.50 12.82
N GLU A 82 -13.47 -3.47 13.41
CA GLU A 82 -12.97 -4.22 14.57
C GLU A 82 -11.73 -5.05 14.24
N GLU A 83 -11.74 -5.75 13.11
CA GLU A 83 -10.63 -6.59 12.68
C GLU A 83 -9.40 -5.76 12.33
N ALA A 84 -9.58 -4.63 11.63
CA ALA A 84 -8.50 -3.72 11.30
C ALA A 84 -7.86 -3.14 12.57
N ALA A 85 -8.66 -2.69 13.54
CA ALA A 85 -8.14 -2.19 14.81
C ALA A 85 -7.35 -3.25 15.58
N ARG A 86 -7.91 -4.45 15.74
CA ARG A 86 -7.24 -5.56 16.43
C ARG A 86 -5.96 -5.99 15.72
N SER A 87 -5.95 -5.97 14.38
CA SER A 87 -4.77 -6.32 13.59
C SER A 87 -3.69 -5.25 13.69
N LEU A 88 -4.09 -3.98 13.73
CA LEU A 88 -3.17 -2.87 13.92
C LEU A 88 -2.56 -2.89 15.32
N GLU A 89 -3.35 -3.14 16.37
CA GLU A 89 -2.85 -3.27 17.75
C GLU A 89 -1.85 -4.42 17.89
N ARG A 90 -2.09 -5.54 17.22
CA ARG A 90 -1.13 -6.66 17.17
C ARG A 90 0.18 -6.27 16.48
N LEU A 91 0.14 -5.35 15.52
CA LEU A 91 1.29 -4.96 14.72
C LEU A 91 2.15 -3.89 15.42
N VAL A 92 1.52 -2.85 15.97
CA VAL A 92 2.22 -1.67 16.53
C VAL A 92 2.09 -1.52 18.04
N GLY A 93 1.39 -2.46 18.69
CA GLY A 93 1.02 -2.36 20.10
C GLY A 93 -0.23 -1.49 20.31
N PRO A 94 -0.70 -1.37 21.57
CA PRO A 94 -1.81 -0.49 21.90
C PRO A 94 -1.46 0.98 21.61
N PHE A 95 -2.40 1.68 20.97
CA PHE A 95 -2.21 3.07 20.49
C PHE A 95 -3.27 4.06 21.01
N ASN A 96 -4.23 3.58 21.82
CA ASN A 96 -5.26 4.40 22.46
C ASN A 96 -5.33 4.06 23.94
N ASP A 97 -4.82 4.95 24.78
CA ASP A 97 -4.96 4.84 26.24
C ASP A 97 -6.27 5.46 26.74
N GLU A 98 -6.92 6.28 25.90
CA GLU A 98 -8.16 6.98 26.21
C GLU A 98 -9.41 6.20 25.74
N PRO A 99 -10.54 6.30 26.47
CA PRO A 99 -11.81 5.75 26.03
C PRO A 99 -12.19 6.31 24.66
N SER A 100 -12.41 5.44 23.67
CA SER A 100 -12.74 5.88 22.32
C SER A 100 -13.82 5.05 21.64
N VAL A 101 -14.52 5.69 20.71
CA VAL A 101 -15.57 5.08 19.88
C VAL A 101 -15.27 5.35 18.41
N GLY A 102 -15.10 4.28 17.64
CA GLY A 102 -15.03 4.30 16.19
C GLY A 102 -16.42 4.41 15.57
N ARG A 103 -16.59 5.32 14.60
CA ARG A 103 -17.82 5.51 13.84
C ARG A 103 -17.53 5.37 12.35
N LEU A 104 -18.16 4.42 11.70
CA LEU A 104 -18.12 4.30 10.23
C LEU A 104 -19.44 4.80 9.66
N VAL A 105 -19.38 5.56 8.58
CA VAL A 105 -20.58 6.02 7.88
C VAL A 105 -20.50 5.58 6.44
N LEU A 106 -21.52 4.81 6.05
CA LEU A 106 -21.78 4.37 4.69
C LEU A 106 -22.76 5.38 4.09
N PRO A 107 -22.29 6.34 3.28
CA PRO A 107 -23.19 7.27 2.63
C PRO A 107 -24.11 6.50 1.67
N PRO A 108 -25.38 6.91 1.54
CA PRO A 108 -26.24 6.35 0.51
C PRO A 108 -25.65 6.63 -0.88
N ALA A 109 -25.88 5.72 -1.83
CA ALA A 109 -25.35 5.83 -3.21
C ALA A 109 -25.71 7.15 -3.92
N SER A 110 -26.76 7.85 -3.46
CA SER A 110 -27.18 9.16 -3.96
C SER A 110 -26.24 10.32 -3.56
N VAL A 111 -25.35 10.13 -2.58
CA VAL A 111 -24.39 11.14 -2.12
C VAL A 111 -23.05 10.81 -2.74
N ALA A 112 -22.59 11.60 -3.71
CA ALA A 112 -21.31 11.38 -4.36
C ALA A 112 -20.14 11.81 -3.44
N THR A 113 -19.58 10.86 -2.69
CA THR A 113 -18.31 11.04 -1.97
C THR A 113 -17.21 10.21 -2.63
N THR A 114 -16.23 10.88 -3.21
CA THR A 114 -15.14 10.23 -3.95
C THR A 114 -13.95 9.82 -3.08
N SER A 115 -13.85 10.39 -1.88
CA SER A 115 -12.78 10.10 -0.91
C SER A 115 -13.34 9.91 0.49
N ALA A 116 -12.62 9.12 1.28
CA ALA A 116 -12.96 8.96 2.69
C ALA A 116 -12.72 10.29 3.43
N VAL A 117 -13.61 10.65 4.34
CA VAL A 117 -13.49 11.85 5.17
C VAL A 117 -13.43 11.43 6.62
N TRP A 118 -12.47 11.97 7.37
CA TRP A 118 -12.27 11.63 8.78
C TRP A 118 -12.50 12.82 9.69
N LYS A 119 -12.98 12.54 10.90
CA LYS A 119 -13.15 13.52 11.97
C LYS A 119 -12.83 12.89 13.31
N VAL A 120 -12.00 13.56 14.10
CA VAL A 120 -11.71 13.20 15.48
C VAL A 120 -12.23 14.31 16.37
N ALA A 121 -13.00 13.97 17.39
CA ALA A 121 -13.54 14.93 18.34
C ALA A 121 -13.59 14.31 19.74
N VAL A 122 -13.30 15.11 20.76
CA VAL A 122 -13.49 14.70 22.16
C VAL A 122 -14.88 15.15 22.59
N THR A 123 -15.74 14.21 23.00
CA THR A 123 -17.10 14.49 23.48
C THR A 123 -17.28 13.84 24.84
N ASN A 124 -17.56 14.64 25.87
CA ASN A 124 -17.76 14.17 27.25
C ASN A 124 -16.62 13.26 27.77
N GLY A 125 -15.37 13.59 27.45
CA GLY A 125 -14.20 12.80 27.86
C GLY A 125 -13.98 11.51 27.06
N VAL A 126 -14.75 11.28 25.99
CA VAL A 126 -14.59 10.13 25.08
C VAL A 126 -14.13 10.62 23.72
N VAL A 127 -13.10 10.00 23.16
CA VAL A 127 -12.62 10.30 21.80
C VAL A 127 -13.52 9.63 20.77
N VAL A 128 -14.22 10.41 19.97
CA VAL A 128 -15.03 9.94 18.86
C VAL A 128 -14.22 10.05 17.58
N ARG A 129 -14.00 8.91 16.92
CA ARG A 129 -13.28 8.79 15.65
C ARG A 129 -14.25 8.41 14.55
N ARG A 130 -14.56 9.33 13.65
CA ARG A 130 -15.51 9.13 12.54
C ARG A 130 -14.77 8.99 11.21
N LEU A 131 -15.15 7.99 10.43
CA LEU A 131 -14.78 7.81 9.03
C LEU A 131 -16.05 7.74 8.18
N ASP A 132 -16.22 8.72 7.30
CA ASP A 132 -17.20 8.68 6.21
C ASP A 132 -16.53 7.99 5.02
N LEU A 133 -17.08 6.86 4.60
CA LEU A 133 -16.54 6.06 3.49
C LEU A 133 -16.95 6.69 2.13
N PRO A 134 -16.17 6.47 1.06
CA PRO A 134 -16.58 6.84 -0.28
C PRO A 134 -17.89 6.14 -0.67
N SER A 135 -18.73 6.82 -1.45
CA SER A 135 -19.95 6.25 -1.99
C SER A 135 -19.60 5.24 -3.08
N ALA A 136 -19.74 3.96 -2.76
CA ALA A 136 -19.62 2.84 -3.69
C ALA A 136 -20.64 1.77 -3.31
N ASP A 137 -21.14 1.04 -4.30
CA ASP A 137 -22.12 -0.05 -4.12
C ASP A 137 -21.60 -1.32 -4.81
N PRO A 138 -21.03 -2.29 -4.06
CA PRO A 138 -20.80 -2.27 -2.61
C PRO A 138 -19.65 -1.34 -2.19
N PRO A 139 -19.55 -0.97 -0.90
CA PRO A 139 -18.46 -0.14 -0.38
C PRO A 139 -17.09 -0.80 -0.51
N ASP A 140 -16.12 -0.10 -1.09
CA ASP A 140 -14.72 -0.54 -1.21
C ASP A 140 -13.96 -0.26 0.09
N LEU A 141 -14.06 -1.22 1.03
CA LEU A 141 -13.41 -1.18 2.32
C LEU A 141 -11.88 -1.30 2.19
N GLY A 142 -11.38 -2.03 1.19
CA GLY A 142 -9.95 -2.23 0.96
C GLY A 142 -9.25 -0.92 0.61
N ARG A 143 -9.84 -0.13 -0.30
CA ARG A 143 -9.32 1.19 -0.67
C ARG A 143 -9.36 2.20 0.47
N SER A 144 -10.26 2.02 1.43
CA SER A 144 -10.43 2.91 2.58
C SER A 144 -9.57 2.53 3.80
N LEU A 145 -8.88 1.39 3.74
CA LEU A 145 -8.09 0.87 4.85
C LEU A 145 -6.95 1.81 5.31
N PRO A 146 -6.20 2.50 4.42
CA PRO A 146 -5.22 3.49 4.86
C PRO A 146 -5.85 4.64 5.67
N SER A 147 -7.04 5.11 5.27
CA SER A 147 -7.77 6.15 5.99
C SER A 147 -8.24 5.66 7.37
N LEU A 148 -8.64 4.40 7.48
CA LEU A 148 -8.98 3.78 8.76
C LEU A 148 -7.75 3.69 9.68
N CYS A 149 -6.61 3.21 9.18
CA CYS A 149 -5.35 3.17 9.93
C CYS A 149 -4.96 4.57 10.44
N GLY A 150 -5.02 5.57 9.58
CA GLY A 150 -4.72 6.95 9.95
C GLY A 150 -5.67 7.50 11.02
N LEU A 151 -6.97 7.22 10.91
CA LEU A 151 -7.95 7.62 11.92
C LEU A 151 -7.73 6.95 13.28
N LEU A 152 -7.43 5.65 13.28
CA LEU A 152 -7.21 4.87 14.50
C LEU A 152 -6.01 5.35 15.30
N LEU A 153 -4.94 5.75 14.59
CA LEU A 153 -3.69 6.25 15.16
C LEU A 153 -3.69 7.76 15.41
N ALA A 154 -4.74 8.47 14.96
CA ALA A 154 -4.83 9.91 15.13
C ALA A 154 -4.90 10.28 16.61
N GLN A 155 -4.06 11.26 16.98
CA GLN A 155 -4.02 11.82 18.32
C GLN A 155 -5.05 12.96 18.42
N PRO A 156 -5.91 12.98 19.45
CA PRO A 156 -6.80 14.09 19.67
C PRO A 156 -6.00 15.37 19.91
N GLY A 157 -6.51 16.51 19.44
CA GLY A 157 -5.86 17.80 19.71
C GLY A 157 -5.84 18.12 21.20
N ALA A 158 -4.78 18.79 21.67
CA ALA A 158 -4.73 19.28 23.05
C ALA A 158 -5.87 20.27 23.32
N PRO A 159 -6.35 20.40 24.58
CA PRO A 159 -7.35 21.40 24.94
C PRO A 159 -6.92 22.81 24.49
N GLY A 160 -7.68 23.42 23.57
CA GLY A 160 -7.36 24.75 23.00
C GLY A 160 -6.53 24.75 21.71
N ARG A 161 -6.18 23.58 21.15
CA ARG A 161 -5.66 23.42 19.78
C ARG A 161 -6.65 22.54 18.99
N ASP A 162 -7.43 23.16 18.11
CA ASP A 162 -8.63 22.55 17.50
C ASP A 162 -8.38 21.44 16.45
N ALA A 163 -7.13 21.11 16.12
CA ALA A 163 -6.82 20.13 15.08
C ALA A 163 -6.24 18.83 15.68
N ALA A 164 -6.91 17.71 15.39
CA ALA A 164 -6.35 16.38 15.61
C ALA A 164 -5.10 16.16 14.74
N ARG A 165 -4.17 15.34 15.23
CA ARG A 165 -2.89 15.09 14.56
C ARG A 165 -2.87 13.69 13.98
N PHE A 166 -2.45 13.62 12.72
CA PHE A 166 -2.53 12.40 11.91
C PHE A 166 -1.14 11.89 11.55
N PRO A 167 -0.94 10.56 11.50
CA PRO A 167 0.29 9.99 11.00
C PRO A 167 0.57 10.38 9.54
N PRO A 168 1.84 10.36 9.11
CA PRO A 168 2.19 10.55 7.71
C PRO A 168 1.46 9.57 6.80
N ALA A 169 1.03 10.02 5.62
CA ALA A 169 0.26 9.20 4.69
C ALA A 169 0.99 7.91 4.28
N TRP A 170 2.31 7.96 4.07
CA TRP A 170 3.13 6.78 3.76
C TRP A 170 3.04 5.71 4.86
N LEU A 171 2.96 6.12 6.13
CA LEU A 171 2.86 5.20 7.26
C LEU A 171 1.47 4.56 7.29
N CYS A 172 0.41 5.35 7.10
CA CYS A 172 -0.96 4.85 7.03
C CYS A 172 -1.14 3.81 5.91
N VAL A 173 -0.61 4.10 4.73
CA VAL A 173 -0.63 3.16 3.59
C VAL A 173 0.23 1.94 3.88
N GLY A 174 1.45 2.11 4.39
CA GLY A 174 2.33 1.00 4.70
C GLY A 174 1.79 0.07 5.78
N LEU A 175 1.13 0.61 6.81
CA LEU A 175 0.46 -0.19 7.84
C LEU A 175 -0.72 -0.97 7.28
N ALA A 176 -1.57 -0.33 6.45
CA ALA A 176 -2.67 -1.02 5.77
C ALA A 176 -2.16 -2.21 4.93
N GLN A 177 -1.05 -2.04 4.23
CA GLN A 177 -0.38 -3.11 3.48
C GLN A 177 0.19 -4.23 4.38
N ASN A 178 0.52 -3.91 5.64
CA ASN A 178 1.05 -4.87 6.59
C ASN A 178 -0.01 -5.58 7.43
N LEU A 179 -1.30 -5.25 7.32
CA LEU A 179 -2.35 -5.96 8.06
C LEU A 179 -2.57 -7.38 7.51
N HIS A 180 -2.31 -7.61 6.21
CA HIS A 180 -2.52 -8.89 5.54
C HIS A 180 -1.19 -9.53 5.11
N ALA A 181 -1.02 -10.82 5.36
CA ALA A 181 0.21 -11.54 5.00
C ALA A 181 0.48 -11.55 3.48
N ALA A 182 -0.56 -11.77 2.69
CA ALA A 182 -0.51 -11.77 1.23
C ALA A 182 0.11 -10.47 0.67
N ASN A 183 -0.32 -9.32 1.20
CA ASN A 183 0.18 -8.03 0.76
C ASN A 183 1.67 -7.86 1.12
N ARG A 184 2.11 -8.31 2.30
CA ARG A 184 3.54 -8.26 2.68
C ARG A 184 4.42 -9.06 1.73
N GLU A 185 3.96 -10.25 1.34
CA GLU A 185 4.67 -11.13 0.41
C GLU A 185 4.70 -10.53 -1.00
N TRP A 186 3.56 -10.07 -1.50
CA TRP A 186 3.46 -9.40 -2.78
C TRP A 186 4.38 -8.18 -2.85
N ASN A 187 4.36 -7.33 -1.83
CA ASN A 187 5.18 -6.13 -1.77
C ASN A 187 6.68 -6.47 -1.76
N ALA A 188 7.10 -7.52 -1.07
CA ALA A 188 8.49 -7.96 -1.07
C ALA A 188 8.94 -8.45 -2.46
N GLY A 189 8.12 -9.26 -3.14
CA GLY A 189 8.40 -9.74 -4.49
C GLY A 189 8.42 -8.63 -5.53
N GLU A 190 7.41 -7.76 -5.50
CA GLU A 190 7.26 -6.65 -6.45
C GLU A 190 8.36 -5.60 -6.26
N LEU A 191 8.74 -5.27 -5.02
CA LEU A 191 9.87 -4.38 -4.75
C LEU A 191 11.19 -4.96 -5.26
N LEU A 192 11.44 -6.25 -5.02
CA LEU A 192 12.64 -6.93 -5.54
C LEU A 192 12.67 -6.95 -7.07
N ARG A 193 11.53 -7.19 -7.73
CA ARG A 193 11.40 -7.12 -9.20
C ARG A 193 11.74 -5.72 -9.71
N ARG A 194 11.15 -4.67 -9.13
CA ARG A 194 11.44 -3.27 -9.49
C ARG A 194 12.91 -2.92 -9.27
N TRP A 195 13.51 -3.40 -8.17
CA TRP A 195 14.92 -3.17 -7.87
C TRP A 195 15.83 -3.77 -8.95
N ARG A 196 15.57 -5.03 -9.36
CA ARG A 196 16.33 -5.71 -10.43
C ARG A 196 16.25 -4.97 -11.77
N GLU A 197 15.14 -4.29 -12.02
CA GLU A 197 14.92 -3.51 -13.24
C GLU A 197 15.46 -2.07 -13.15
N GLY A 198 16.08 -1.69 -12.03
CA GLY A 198 16.53 -0.31 -11.79
C GLY A 198 15.37 0.68 -11.60
N ARG A 199 14.18 0.18 -11.26
CA ARG A 199 12.93 0.95 -11.07
C ARG A 199 12.48 1.04 -9.62
N ALA A 200 13.21 0.46 -8.67
CA ALA A 200 12.91 0.68 -7.25
C ALA A 200 13.23 2.14 -6.89
N GLY A 201 12.26 2.83 -6.29
CA GLY A 201 12.53 4.13 -5.68
C GLY A 201 13.51 4.00 -4.53
N THR A 202 14.29 5.05 -4.27
CA THR A 202 15.16 5.15 -3.08
C THR A 202 14.33 5.21 -1.81
N LEU A 203 14.94 5.02 -0.62
CA LEU A 203 14.24 5.16 0.65
C LEU A 203 13.58 6.54 0.74
N ARG A 204 14.28 7.59 0.28
CA ARG A 204 13.78 8.97 0.25
C ARG A 204 12.49 9.12 -0.56
N SER A 205 12.34 8.40 -1.67
CA SER A 205 11.13 8.47 -2.51
C SER A 205 9.85 8.06 -1.74
N ALA A 206 9.97 7.19 -0.73
CA ALA A 206 8.84 6.83 0.13
C ALA A 206 8.35 8.01 0.98
N PHE A 207 9.28 8.86 1.45
CA PHE A 207 9.01 10.04 2.28
C PHE A 207 8.59 11.26 1.45
N ASP A 208 9.08 11.38 0.21
CA ASP A 208 8.81 12.53 -0.67
C ASP A 208 7.35 12.60 -1.18
N SER A 209 6.57 11.54 -0.97
CA SER A 209 5.10 11.55 -1.19
C SER A 209 4.39 12.66 -0.41
N VAL A 210 4.97 13.10 0.72
CA VAL A 210 4.45 14.22 1.52
C VAL A 210 4.66 15.58 0.85
N GLN A 211 5.69 15.72 0.00
CA GLN A 211 6.10 17.01 -0.59
C GLN A 211 5.59 17.21 -2.02
N THR A 212 5.32 16.12 -2.75
CA THR A 212 5.08 16.15 -4.21
C THR A 212 3.60 16.08 -4.61
N ALA A 213 2.67 15.97 -3.64
CA ALA A 213 1.24 15.75 -3.86
C ALA A 213 0.88 14.48 -4.67
N ALA A 214 1.87 13.62 -4.97
CA ALA A 214 1.64 12.30 -5.55
C ALA A 214 1.18 11.32 -4.46
N PRO A 215 0.22 10.42 -4.76
CA PRO A 215 -0.18 9.41 -3.80
C PRO A 215 1.02 8.51 -3.44
N PRO A 216 1.21 8.16 -2.15
CA PRO A 216 2.29 7.28 -1.73
C PRO A 216 2.16 5.90 -2.39
N ASP A 217 3.28 5.38 -2.92
CA ASP A 217 3.33 4.06 -3.55
C ASP A 217 3.08 2.96 -2.50
N PRO A 218 2.00 2.16 -2.61
CA PRO A 218 1.67 1.14 -1.62
C PRO A 218 2.76 0.07 -1.45
N VAL A 219 3.43 -0.32 -2.52
CA VAL A 219 4.46 -1.37 -2.47
C VAL A 219 5.66 -0.89 -1.66
N VAL A 220 6.14 0.31 -1.98
CA VAL A 220 7.29 0.91 -1.30
C VAL A 220 6.95 1.19 0.16
N CYS A 221 5.78 1.78 0.44
CA CYS A 221 5.34 2.08 1.81
C CYS A 221 5.15 0.81 2.65
N GLY A 222 4.54 -0.23 2.06
CA GLY A 222 4.35 -1.53 2.72
C GLY A 222 5.68 -2.19 3.05
N ALA A 223 6.63 -2.18 2.12
CA ALA A 223 7.96 -2.70 2.34
C ALA A 223 8.74 -1.88 3.39
N LEU A 224 8.63 -0.56 3.37
CA LEU A 224 9.28 0.33 4.35
C LEU A 224 8.80 0.03 5.77
N VAL A 225 7.49 -0.07 5.98
CA VAL A 225 6.93 -0.43 7.29
C VAL A 225 7.38 -1.83 7.70
N THR A 226 7.40 -2.80 6.77
CA THR A 226 7.91 -4.16 7.04
C THR A 226 9.38 -4.12 7.49
N TRP A 227 10.20 -3.29 6.85
CA TRP A 227 11.60 -3.13 7.18
C TRP A 227 11.78 -2.53 8.56
N ILE A 228 11.09 -1.42 8.87
CA ILE A 228 11.13 -0.79 10.20
C ILE A 228 10.72 -1.79 11.28
N LEU A 229 9.62 -2.53 11.07
CA LEU A 229 9.13 -3.54 12.02
C LEU A 229 10.10 -4.73 12.20
N SER A 230 11.01 -4.95 11.26
CA SER A 230 12.04 -6.00 11.39
C SER A 230 13.22 -5.60 12.28
N TRP A 231 13.31 -4.34 12.70
CA TRP A 231 14.34 -3.86 13.61
C TRP A 231 14.01 -4.22 15.06
N GLU A 232 15.03 -4.34 15.90
CA GLU A 232 14.87 -4.63 17.33
C GLU A 232 13.95 -3.62 18.05
N GLN A 233 14.04 -2.34 17.67
CA GLN A 233 13.20 -1.25 18.21
C GLN A 233 12.10 -0.81 17.22
N GLY A 234 11.76 -1.65 16.24
CA GLY A 234 10.85 -1.29 15.15
C GLY A 234 9.48 -0.77 15.62
N THR A 235 8.82 -1.51 16.51
CA THR A 235 7.53 -1.09 17.09
C THR A 235 7.63 0.21 17.87
N GLN A 236 8.73 0.42 18.62
CA GLN A 236 8.96 1.65 19.37
C GLN A 236 9.21 2.84 18.42
N CYS A 237 9.91 2.62 17.31
CA CYS A 237 10.10 3.61 16.25
C CYS A 237 8.76 4.05 15.65
N ILE A 238 7.88 3.10 15.30
CA ILE A 238 6.53 3.41 14.79
C ILE A 238 5.71 4.19 15.82
N ARG A 239 5.76 3.79 17.09
CA ARG A 239 5.09 4.54 18.18
C ARG A 239 5.65 5.95 18.31
N ALA A 240 6.95 6.14 18.21
CA ALA A 240 7.57 7.45 18.26
C ALA A 240 7.22 8.31 17.04
N ILE A 241 7.00 7.71 15.86
CA ILE A 241 6.44 8.43 14.71
C ILE A 241 5.02 8.90 15.02
N ILE A 242 4.18 8.05 15.61
CA ILE A 242 2.79 8.38 15.96
C ILE A 242 2.73 9.46 17.06
N SER A 243 3.54 9.33 18.11
CA SER A 243 3.58 10.27 19.25
C SER A 243 4.39 11.54 18.95
N GLY A 244 5.38 11.48 18.06
CA GLY A 244 6.27 12.60 17.72
C GLY A 244 5.65 13.67 16.83
N LEU A 245 4.41 13.46 16.38
CA LEU A 245 3.62 14.45 15.62
C LEU A 245 3.14 15.62 16.50
N ASP A 246 3.41 15.57 17.80
CA ASP A 246 2.76 16.43 18.78
C ASP A 246 3.54 17.66 19.28
N GLU A 247 4.85 17.82 19.01
CA GLU A 247 5.59 18.92 19.67
C GLU A 247 6.35 19.87 18.73
N ASP A 248 7.08 19.36 17.74
CA ASP A 248 8.00 20.21 16.95
C ASP A 248 7.63 20.36 15.46
N GLY A 249 6.60 19.64 14.98
CA GLY A 249 6.26 19.64 13.55
C GLY A 249 7.38 19.12 12.63
N ARG A 250 8.38 18.41 13.18
CA ARG A 250 9.46 17.82 12.38
C ARG A 250 8.89 16.69 11.53
N ALA A 251 8.98 16.86 10.21
CA ALA A 251 8.63 15.82 9.27
C ALA A 251 9.55 14.60 9.50
N VAL A 252 8.96 13.40 9.55
CA VAL A 252 9.74 12.16 9.58
C VAL A 252 10.52 12.06 8.28
N SER A 253 11.84 11.97 8.39
CA SER A 253 12.77 11.88 7.26
C SER A 253 13.73 10.69 7.45
N PRO A 254 14.46 10.28 6.40
CA PRO A 254 15.52 9.29 6.53
C PRO A 254 16.52 9.64 7.65
N GLU A 255 16.88 10.91 7.79
CA GLU A 255 17.79 11.39 8.84
C GLU A 255 17.20 11.20 10.24
N TRP A 256 15.89 11.40 10.41
CA TRP A 256 15.21 11.15 11.68
C TRP A 256 15.23 9.66 12.07
N LEU A 257 15.25 8.75 11.10
CA LEU A 257 15.31 7.30 11.36
C LEU A 257 16.68 6.82 11.86
N LEU A 258 17.75 7.59 11.67
CA LEU A 258 19.11 7.20 12.09
C LEU A 258 19.21 6.91 13.58
N GLN A 259 18.46 7.63 14.41
CA GLN A 259 18.43 7.40 15.86
C GLN A 259 17.84 6.03 16.26
N TRP A 260 17.06 5.39 15.37
CA TRP A 260 16.40 4.10 15.62
C TRP A 260 17.16 2.92 15.03
N ARG A 261 18.00 3.16 14.02
CA ARG A 261 18.74 2.11 13.33
C ARG A 261 20.21 2.16 13.72
N GLY A 262 20.60 1.30 14.67
CA GLY A 262 21.99 1.12 15.04
C GLY A 262 22.88 0.74 13.84
N GLY A 263 24.09 1.31 13.79
CA GLY A 263 25.08 1.03 12.75
C GLY A 263 24.97 1.91 11.49
N CYS A 264 24.03 2.85 11.43
CA CYS A 264 23.94 3.86 10.37
C CYS A 264 24.34 5.24 10.91
N GLY A 265 25.33 5.88 10.30
CA GLY A 265 25.75 7.24 10.62
C GLY A 265 25.17 8.30 9.68
N SER A 266 24.69 7.88 8.51
CA SER A 266 24.16 8.78 7.47
C SER A 266 22.90 8.21 6.79
N ALA A 267 22.13 9.08 6.14
CA ALA A 267 20.98 8.65 5.32
C ALA A 267 21.41 7.76 4.14
N ALA A 268 22.64 7.91 3.62
CA ALA A 268 23.17 7.04 2.59
C ALA A 268 23.41 5.62 3.13
N ASP A 269 23.87 5.49 4.38
CA ASP A 269 24.02 4.19 5.03
C ASP A 269 22.66 3.50 5.21
N LEU A 270 21.60 4.28 5.48
CA LEU A 270 20.23 3.75 5.54
C LEU A 270 19.74 3.27 4.17
N ASP A 271 20.00 4.02 3.10
CA ASP A 271 19.71 3.59 1.73
C ASP A 271 20.46 2.30 1.38
N GLU A 272 21.74 2.18 1.75
CA GLU A 272 22.51 0.95 1.55
C GLU A 272 21.93 -0.23 2.35
N LYS A 273 21.53 -0.02 3.62
CA LYS A 273 20.87 -1.06 4.43
C LYS A 273 19.48 -1.41 3.93
N TRP A 274 18.78 -0.47 3.31
CA TRP A 274 17.53 -0.72 2.63
C TRP A 274 17.74 -1.63 1.41
N ASP A 275 18.73 -1.33 0.57
CA ASP A 275 19.09 -2.16 -0.58
C ASP A 275 19.56 -3.57 -0.16
N GLU A 276 20.43 -3.67 0.84
CA GLU A 276 20.85 -4.95 1.42
C GLU A 276 19.64 -5.76 1.91
N TRP A 277 18.67 -5.10 2.55
CA TRP A 277 17.46 -5.76 3.03
C TRP A 277 16.57 -6.23 1.89
N ILE A 278 16.37 -5.43 0.84
CA ILE A 278 15.66 -5.85 -0.38
C ILE A 278 16.32 -7.08 -0.97
N LEU A 279 17.64 -7.07 -1.10
CA LEU A 279 18.42 -8.19 -1.62
C LEU A 279 18.34 -9.42 -0.71
N SER A 280 18.29 -9.25 0.61
CA SER A 280 18.15 -10.35 1.56
C SER A 280 16.82 -11.11 1.41
N ARG A 281 15.80 -10.48 0.83
CA ARG A 281 14.52 -11.14 0.50
C ARG A 281 14.68 -12.22 -0.58
N ARG A 282 15.80 -12.25 -1.31
CA ARG A 282 16.19 -13.34 -2.23
C ARG A 282 16.37 -14.69 -1.53
N THR A 283 16.62 -14.68 -0.21
CA THR A 283 17.09 -15.86 0.54
C THR A 283 16.03 -16.42 1.50
N MET A 284 14.88 -15.75 1.65
CA MET A 284 13.79 -16.31 2.45
C MET A 284 12.97 -17.27 1.61
N VAL A 285 13.16 -18.57 1.86
CA VAL A 285 12.10 -19.57 1.65
C VAL A 285 10.97 -19.18 2.59
N TYR A 286 10.09 -18.28 2.14
CA TYR A 286 8.88 -17.88 2.86
C TYR A 286 7.99 -19.12 2.95
N GLN A 287 8.07 -19.77 4.11
CA GLN A 287 7.44 -21.03 4.51
C GLN A 287 7.74 -22.22 3.56
N ALA A 288 8.44 -23.23 4.10
CA ALA A 288 8.49 -24.53 3.46
C ALA A 288 7.05 -25.03 3.21
N GLY A 289 6.73 -25.36 1.97
CA GLY A 289 5.50 -26.02 1.57
C GLY A 289 4.42 -25.16 0.91
N LEU A 290 4.45 -23.82 0.98
CA LEU A 290 3.43 -22.99 0.32
C LEU A 290 3.94 -22.43 -1.02
N VAL A 291 3.16 -22.65 -2.07
CA VAL A 291 3.43 -22.19 -3.44
C VAL A 291 2.47 -21.05 -3.73
N THR A 292 2.99 -19.89 -4.14
CA THR A 292 2.18 -18.70 -4.46
C THR A 292 2.05 -18.54 -5.97
N PRO A 293 0.98 -17.90 -6.48
CA PRO A 293 0.85 -17.62 -7.92
C PRO A 293 2.01 -16.75 -8.46
N ALA A 294 2.56 -15.86 -7.64
CA ALA A 294 3.75 -15.06 -8.00
C ALA A 294 4.99 -15.94 -8.24
N LEU A 295 5.18 -16.99 -7.43
CA LEU A 295 6.30 -17.92 -7.59
C LEU A 295 6.14 -18.79 -8.86
N VAL A 296 4.91 -19.16 -9.20
CA VAL A 296 4.61 -19.84 -10.47
C VAL A 296 4.91 -18.94 -11.66
N LEU A 297 4.53 -17.65 -11.59
CA LEU A 297 4.87 -16.67 -12.61
C LEU A 297 6.39 -16.46 -12.74
N GLU A 298 7.12 -16.39 -11.62
CA GLU A 298 8.59 -16.29 -11.65
C GLU A 298 9.18 -17.52 -12.37
N LEU A 299 8.71 -18.73 -12.05
CA LEU A 299 9.13 -19.96 -12.73
C LEU A 299 8.83 -19.94 -14.24
N GLU A 300 7.70 -19.37 -14.67
CA GLU A 300 7.38 -19.18 -16.09
C GLU A 300 8.33 -18.22 -16.80
N THR A 301 8.68 -17.12 -16.14
CA THR A 301 9.56 -16.11 -16.73
C THR A 301 10.97 -16.65 -17.01
N GLU A 302 11.41 -17.69 -16.30
CA GLU A 302 12.70 -18.34 -16.53
C GLU A 302 12.80 -18.98 -17.92
N MET A 303 11.66 -19.32 -18.56
CA MET A 303 11.60 -19.81 -19.94
C MET A 303 11.65 -18.70 -21.01
N THR A 304 11.75 -17.43 -20.61
CA THR A 304 11.76 -16.26 -21.51
C THR A 304 13.10 -15.51 -21.47
N PHE A 305 13.75 -15.36 -22.61
CA PHE A 305 15.10 -14.79 -22.74
C PHE A 305 15.07 -13.46 -23.46
N CYS A 306 15.82 -12.48 -22.96
CA CYS A 306 15.97 -11.17 -23.61
C CYS A 306 17.42 -10.99 -24.07
N GLY A 307 17.62 -10.85 -25.37
CA GLY A 307 18.91 -10.52 -25.96
C GLY A 307 19.30 -9.05 -25.71
N ARG A 308 20.59 -8.72 -25.86
CA ARG A 308 21.10 -7.34 -25.76
C ARG A 308 20.54 -6.40 -26.82
N ASP A 309 20.03 -6.97 -27.91
CA ASP A 309 19.33 -6.31 -29.01
C ASP A 309 17.85 -6.05 -28.70
N GLY A 310 17.37 -6.40 -27.49
CA GLY A 310 15.97 -6.27 -27.10
C GLY A 310 15.07 -7.39 -27.64
N ARG A 311 15.62 -8.38 -28.35
CA ARG A 311 14.84 -9.51 -28.86
C ARG A 311 14.41 -10.42 -27.72
N VAL A 312 13.10 -10.63 -27.60
CA VAL A 312 12.50 -11.56 -26.64
C VAL A 312 12.30 -12.91 -27.30
N LEU A 313 12.94 -13.95 -26.77
CA LEU A 313 12.79 -15.35 -27.17
C LEU A 313 12.02 -16.11 -26.09
N ARG A 314 10.84 -16.62 -26.42
CA ARG A 314 10.03 -17.44 -25.52
C ARG A 314 10.41 -18.92 -25.63
N GLY A 315 9.95 -19.74 -24.68
CA GLY A 315 10.21 -21.18 -24.67
C GLY A 315 9.94 -21.86 -26.02
N ARG A 316 8.81 -21.54 -26.66
CA ARG A 316 8.45 -22.06 -28.00
C ARG A 316 9.48 -21.71 -29.09
N ASP A 317 10.05 -20.51 -29.04
CA ASP A 317 11.00 -20.03 -30.04
C ASP A 317 12.30 -20.85 -29.93
N LEU A 318 12.67 -21.22 -28.70
CA LEU A 318 13.85 -22.04 -28.39
C LEU A 318 13.65 -23.54 -28.60
N ALA A 319 12.44 -24.03 -28.34
CA ALA A 319 12.08 -25.43 -28.58
C ALA A 319 12.27 -25.83 -30.05
N TYR A 320 11.80 -24.97 -30.96
CA TYR A 320 11.78 -25.27 -32.40
C TYR A 320 12.89 -24.60 -33.21
N ALA A 321 13.80 -23.87 -32.55
CA ALA A 321 14.97 -23.30 -33.21
C ALA A 321 15.81 -24.40 -33.89
N ARG A 322 16.23 -24.16 -35.13
CA ARG A 322 17.15 -25.06 -35.86
C ARG A 322 18.53 -25.11 -35.22
N SER A 323 18.97 -23.99 -34.63
CA SER A 323 20.20 -23.87 -33.84
C SER A 323 19.95 -22.90 -32.68
N VAL A 324 20.55 -23.19 -31.52
CA VAL A 324 20.48 -22.32 -30.34
C VAL A 324 21.75 -21.48 -30.26
N GLU A 325 21.58 -20.16 -30.14
CA GLU A 325 22.71 -19.23 -30.09
C GLU A 325 23.58 -19.44 -28.84
N PRO A 326 24.91 -19.23 -28.91
CA PRO A 326 25.81 -19.49 -27.78
C PRO A 326 25.43 -18.78 -26.48
N TRP A 327 24.99 -17.51 -26.55
CA TRP A 327 24.60 -16.75 -25.36
C TRP A 327 23.33 -17.32 -24.70
N VAL A 328 22.38 -17.84 -25.49
CA VAL A 328 21.17 -18.50 -24.99
C VAL A 328 21.52 -19.77 -24.24
N ARG A 329 22.47 -20.56 -24.76
CA ARG A 329 22.93 -21.79 -24.10
C ARG A 329 23.54 -21.51 -22.73
N THR A 330 24.41 -20.50 -22.64
CA THR A 330 25.03 -20.07 -21.38
C THR A 330 23.98 -19.56 -20.39
N ALA A 331 23.03 -18.74 -20.86
CA ALA A 331 21.95 -18.24 -20.04
C ALA A 331 21.04 -19.38 -19.53
N ALA A 332 20.70 -20.35 -20.39
CA ALA A 332 19.87 -21.49 -20.03
C ALA A 332 20.53 -22.38 -18.98
N ALA A 333 21.84 -22.64 -19.08
CA ALA A 333 22.58 -23.39 -18.07
C ALA A 333 22.55 -22.69 -16.69
N SER A 334 22.76 -21.36 -16.68
CA SER A 334 22.72 -20.56 -15.46
C SER A 334 21.31 -20.56 -14.82
N ARG A 335 20.27 -20.37 -15.64
CA ARG A 335 18.88 -20.38 -15.19
C ARG A 335 18.42 -21.75 -14.70
N SER A 336 18.85 -22.84 -15.34
CA SER A 336 18.51 -24.18 -14.88
C SER A 336 19.02 -24.46 -13.47
N ALA A 337 20.23 -23.99 -13.13
CA ALA A 337 20.75 -24.05 -11.77
C ALA A 337 19.92 -23.19 -10.79
N ALA A 338 19.50 -21.99 -11.20
CA ALA A 338 18.68 -21.10 -10.38
C ALA A 338 17.27 -21.67 -10.14
N VAL A 339 16.61 -22.20 -11.17
CA VAL A 339 15.28 -22.82 -11.11
C VAL A 339 15.28 -23.99 -10.13
N ARG A 340 16.30 -24.84 -10.15
CA ARG A 340 16.42 -25.96 -9.20
C ARG A 340 16.43 -25.53 -7.74
N LEU A 341 16.96 -24.35 -7.43
CA LEU A 341 16.93 -23.79 -6.08
C LEU A 341 15.54 -23.30 -5.67
N MET A 342 14.68 -22.91 -6.63
CA MET A 342 13.31 -22.47 -6.36
C MET A 342 12.43 -23.58 -5.76
N GLY A 343 12.71 -24.85 -6.11
CA GLY A 343 11.95 -26.01 -5.64
C GLY A 343 12.29 -26.46 -4.21
N ALA A 344 13.37 -25.95 -3.61
CA ALA A 344 13.83 -26.39 -2.30
C ALA A 344 12.78 -26.12 -1.21
N GLY A 345 12.30 -27.19 -0.56
CA GLY A 345 11.32 -27.10 0.52
C GLY A 345 9.89 -26.78 0.06
N ARG A 346 9.56 -26.92 -1.24
CA ARG A 346 8.20 -26.71 -1.78
C ARG A 346 7.43 -28.03 -1.94
N ASP A 347 6.13 -27.94 -2.22
CA ASP A 347 5.30 -29.13 -2.41
C ASP A 347 5.69 -29.94 -3.67
N ALA A 348 5.21 -31.18 -3.75
CA ALA A 348 5.58 -32.10 -4.83
C ALA A 348 5.17 -31.58 -6.22
N VAL A 349 4.04 -30.87 -6.31
CA VAL A 349 3.51 -30.33 -7.57
C VAL A 349 4.45 -29.25 -8.12
N PHE A 350 4.90 -28.34 -7.25
CA PHE A 350 5.84 -27.30 -7.65
C PHE A 350 7.26 -27.84 -7.88
N GLN A 351 7.70 -28.85 -7.13
CA GLN A 351 8.98 -29.52 -7.39
C GLN A 351 8.98 -30.20 -8.77
N GLU A 352 7.86 -30.78 -9.20
CA GLU A 352 7.69 -31.34 -10.54
C GLU A 352 7.78 -30.25 -11.62
N ALA A 353 7.10 -29.12 -11.42
CA ALA A 353 7.18 -27.97 -12.32
C ALA A 353 8.62 -27.42 -12.45
N VAL A 354 9.30 -27.23 -11.32
CA VAL A 354 10.71 -26.80 -11.27
C VAL A 354 11.61 -27.78 -12.03
N SER A 355 11.42 -29.08 -11.83
CA SER A 355 12.21 -30.11 -12.51
C SER A 355 11.98 -30.10 -14.02
N ALA A 356 10.72 -29.99 -14.45
CA ALA A 356 10.36 -29.96 -15.87
C ALA A 356 10.91 -28.72 -16.58
N VAL A 357 10.85 -27.54 -15.95
CA VAL A 357 11.46 -26.31 -16.48
C VAL A 357 12.99 -26.43 -16.54
N ALA A 358 13.63 -26.97 -15.50
CA ALA A 358 15.07 -27.19 -15.49
C ALA A 358 15.51 -28.16 -16.61
N ASP A 359 14.76 -29.23 -16.85
CA ASP A 359 15.04 -30.19 -17.93
C ASP A 359 14.89 -29.55 -19.32
N PHE A 360 13.89 -28.69 -19.51
CA PHE A 360 13.78 -27.90 -20.73
C PHE A 360 14.99 -26.98 -20.91
N LEU A 361 15.37 -26.22 -19.88
CA LEU A 361 16.53 -25.32 -19.91
C LEU A 361 17.83 -26.07 -20.17
N ASP A 362 18.02 -27.26 -19.59
CA ASP A 362 19.20 -28.10 -19.86
C ASP A 362 19.23 -28.60 -21.31
N SER A 363 18.07 -28.94 -21.88
CA SER A 363 17.96 -29.33 -23.29
C SER A 363 18.29 -28.17 -24.25
N VAL A 364 18.01 -26.93 -23.84
CA VAL A 364 18.41 -25.70 -24.55
C VAL A 364 19.91 -25.47 -24.38
N ALA A 365 20.44 -25.62 -23.17
CA ALA A 365 21.85 -25.42 -22.83
C ALA A 365 22.78 -26.39 -23.57
N ASP A 366 22.42 -27.67 -23.67
CA ASP A 366 23.20 -28.68 -24.40
C ASP A 366 23.36 -28.31 -25.89
N GLY A 367 22.38 -27.62 -26.49
CA GLY A 367 22.43 -27.10 -27.87
C GLY A 367 22.51 -28.15 -28.98
N ARG A 368 22.79 -29.41 -28.65
CA ARG A 368 22.81 -30.58 -29.54
C ARG A 368 21.53 -31.40 -29.50
N SER A 369 20.68 -31.16 -28.49
CA SER A 369 19.35 -31.74 -28.41
C SER A 369 18.55 -31.45 -29.69
N SER A 370 17.76 -32.42 -30.16
CA SER A 370 16.91 -32.22 -31.33
C SER A 370 15.76 -31.26 -30.99
N ALA A 371 15.24 -30.53 -32.00
CA ALA A 371 14.07 -29.66 -31.82
C ALA A 371 12.85 -30.45 -31.29
N ARG A 372 12.69 -31.70 -31.73
CA ARG A 372 11.65 -32.61 -31.21
C ARG A 372 11.81 -32.87 -29.71
N ARG A 373 13.04 -33.12 -29.24
CA ARG A 373 13.32 -33.35 -27.82
C ARG A 373 13.08 -32.08 -26.99
N ARG A 374 13.56 -30.92 -27.45
CA ARG A 374 13.32 -29.65 -26.76
C ARG A 374 11.82 -29.30 -26.70
N GLY A 375 11.09 -29.55 -27.79
CA GLY A 375 9.62 -29.36 -27.83
C GLY A 375 8.88 -30.25 -26.85
N GLU A 376 9.29 -31.52 -26.70
CA GLU A 376 8.70 -32.42 -25.71
C GLU A 376 9.01 -31.98 -24.27
N MET A 377 10.23 -31.51 -23.99
CA MET A 377 10.58 -30.98 -22.68
C MET A 377 9.81 -29.69 -22.37
N LEU A 378 9.64 -28.80 -23.35
CA LEU A 378 8.84 -27.59 -23.20
C LEU A 378 7.37 -27.93 -22.89
N ARG A 379 6.77 -28.84 -23.64
CA ARG A 379 5.38 -29.27 -23.41
C ARG A 379 5.19 -29.77 -21.97
N ARG A 380 6.12 -30.60 -21.48
CA ARG A 380 6.09 -31.09 -20.09
C ARG A 380 6.26 -29.97 -19.08
N ALA A 381 7.15 -29.00 -19.34
CA ALA A 381 7.34 -27.84 -18.48
C ALA A 381 6.05 -26.99 -18.41
N GLU A 382 5.43 -26.68 -19.54
CA GLU A 382 4.17 -25.92 -19.62
C GLU A 382 3.03 -26.65 -18.88
N GLU A 383 2.89 -27.96 -19.07
CA GLU A 383 1.88 -28.77 -18.36
C GLU A 383 2.09 -28.80 -16.84
N ALA A 384 3.33 -28.97 -16.39
CA ALA A 384 3.65 -29.02 -14.97
C ALA A 384 3.50 -27.65 -14.29
N VAL A 385 3.88 -26.58 -14.98
CA VAL A 385 3.66 -25.20 -14.52
C VAL A 385 2.17 -24.88 -14.39
N GLU A 386 1.35 -25.29 -15.36
CA GLU A 386 -0.10 -25.07 -15.29
C GLU A 386 -0.76 -25.89 -14.17
N ALA A 387 -0.23 -27.08 -13.87
CA ALA A 387 -0.64 -27.84 -12.68
C ALA A 387 -0.28 -27.10 -11.38
N ALA A 388 0.93 -26.54 -11.30
CA ALA A 388 1.36 -25.73 -10.16
C ALA A 388 0.55 -24.43 -10.02
N ARG A 389 0.18 -23.79 -11.14
CA ARG A 389 -0.71 -22.61 -11.16
C ARG A 389 -2.06 -22.91 -10.54
N ARG A 390 -2.75 -23.93 -11.06
CA ARG A 390 -4.06 -24.35 -10.52
C ARG A 390 -3.96 -24.71 -9.04
N ARG A 391 -2.89 -25.39 -8.64
CA ARG A 391 -2.65 -25.71 -7.24
C ARG A 391 -2.46 -24.46 -6.37
N ALA A 392 -1.74 -23.47 -6.86
CA ALA A 392 -1.57 -22.20 -6.18
C ALA A 392 -2.89 -21.43 -6.10
N GLU A 393 -3.71 -21.41 -7.16
CA GLU A 393 -5.04 -20.78 -7.16
C GLU A 393 -6.03 -21.46 -6.19
N GLU A 394 -6.03 -22.79 -6.11
CA GLU A 394 -6.83 -23.55 -5.12
C GLU A 394 -6.46 -23.21 -3.67
N LEU A 395 -5.16 -23.03 -3.41
CA LEU A 395 -4.64 -22.68 -2.09
C LEU A 395 -4.78 -21.18 -1.77
N TRP A 396 -5.04 -20.36 -2.79
CA TRP A 396 -5.17 -18.89 -2.70
C TRP A 396 -6.43 -18.39 -3.43
N PRO A 397 -7.64 -18.71 -2.96
CA PRO A 397 -8.89 -18.35 -3.64
C PRO A 397 -9.21 -16.84 -3.66
N GLU A 398 -8.37 -15.98 -3.06
CA GLU A 398 -8.58 -14.53 -2.96
C GLU A 398 -7.39 -13.71 -3.51
N LEU A 399 -6.94 -14.01 -4.73
CA LEU A 399 -6.33 -12.97 -5.55
C LEU A 399 -7.46 -12.31 -6.34
N PRO A 400 -7.72 -10.99 -6.18
CA PRO A 400 -8.56 -10.28 -7.12
C PRO A 400 -7.90 -10.42 -8.50
N ALA A 401 -8.58 -11.13 -9.41
CA ALA A 401 -8.46 -10.83 -10.82
C ALA A 401 -8.79 -9.34 -10.96
N ASP A 402 -7.88 -8.55 -11.51
CA ASP A 402 -7.93 -7.09 -11.53
C ASP A 402 -7.82 -6.38 -10.16
N SER A 403 -6.60 -6.31 -9.62
CA SER A 403 -6.19 -5.06 -9.00
C SER A 403 -6.09 -4.02 -10.12
N GLY A 404 -7.22 -3.38 -10.43
CA GLY A 404 -7.43 -2.39 -11.49
C GLY A 404 -6.44 -1.23 -11.45
N MET A 405 -5.24 -1.48 -11.96
CA MET A 405 -4.20 -0.51 -12.27
C MET A 405 -3.92 -0.67 -13.75
N GLU A 406 -4.87 -0.23 -14.56
CA GLU A 406 -4.52 0.32 -15.86
C GLU A 406 -3.42 1.37 -15.60
N GLY A 407 -2.22 1.10 -16.11
CA GLY A 407 -1.17 2.10 -16.14
C GLY A 407 -1.68 3.34 -16.90
N PRO A 408 -1.19 4.55 -16.56
CA PRO A 408 -1.51 5.70 -17.39
C PRO A 408 -0.94 5.48 -18.81
N PRO A 409 -1.58 6.07 -19.84
CA PRO A 409 -1.18 5.91 -21.25
C PRO A 409 0.27 6.35 -21.55
#